data_AF-A0A497GMC5-F1
#
_entry.id   AF-A0A497GMC5-F1
#
_cell.length_a   1.000
_cell.length_b   1.000
_cell.length_c   1.000
_cell.angle_alpha   90.00
_cell.angle_beta   90.00
_cell.angle_gamma   90.00
#
_symmetry.space_group_name_H-M   'P 1'
#
loop_
_entity.id
_entity.type
_entity.pdbx_description
1 polymer ?
#
loop_
_entity_poly.entity_id
_entity_poly.type
_entity_poly.pdbx_seq_one_letter_code
_entity_poly.pdbx_strand_id
1 'polypeptide(L)'
;MSKDQVIGLIILVVSVVVILVYGWLVFSPPELYVFNMPVDIFVLKLTGFLAIAGIFGIIAWIGYTLATTPPPKPIEELEKELEKELKELEKEIKEEKEEEKKEEKAS
;
A
#
# COMPACT_ATOMS: atom_id res chain seq x y z
N MET A 1 -1.11 -13.06 -29.36
CA MET A 1 -0.92 -12.02 -28.32
C MET A 1 -0.45 -12.70 -27.05
N SER A 2 0.53 -12.14 -26.34
CA SER A 2 0.87 -12.63 -25.00
C SER A 2 -0.31 -12.40 -24.05
N LYS A 3 -0.43 -13.20 -23.00
CA LYS A 3 -1.53 -13.08 -22.01
C LYS A 3 -1.55 -11.66 -21.42
N ASP A 4 -0.38 -11.10 -21.15
CA ASP A 4 -0.21 -9.75 -20.62
C ASP A 4 -0.67 -8.67 -21.60
N GLN A 5 -0.42 -8.85 -22.91
CA GLN A 5 -0.88 -7.92 -23.94
C GLN A 5 -2.41 -7.95 -24.08
N VAL A 6 -3.05 -9.11 -23.92
CA VAL A 6 -4.52 -9.22 -23.92
C VAL A 6 -5.12 -8.50 -22.72
N ILE A 7 -4.53 -8.69 -21.53
CA ILE A 7 -4.99 -8.03 -20.31
C ILE A 7 -4.81 -6.51 -20.43
N GLY A 8 -3.65 -6.06 -20.91
CA GLY A 8 -3.41 -4.64 -21.17
C GLY A 8 -4.41 -4.04 -22.16
N LEU A 9 -4.74 -4.77 -23.24
CA LEU A 9 -5.74 -4.32 -24.22
C LEU A 9 -7.14 -4.24 -23.61
N ILE A 10 -7.55 -5.23 -22.82
CA ILE A 10 -8.85 -5.23 -22.14
C ILE A 10 -8.96 -4.02 -21.21
N ILE A 11 -7.94 -3.79 -20.38
CA ILE A 11 -7.92 -2.64 -19.47
C ILE A 11 -8.02 -1.34 -20.26
N LEU A 12 -7.24 -1.18 -21.34
CA LEU A 12 -7.28 0.01 -22.19
C LEU A 12 -8.67 0.25 -22.79
N VAL A 13 -9.29 -0.78 -23.37
CA VAL A 13 -10.63 -0.66 -23.97
C VAL A 13 -11.67 -0.31 -22.92
N VAL A 14 -11.64 -0.98 -21.76
CA VAL A 14 -12.55 -0.69 -20.66
C VAL A 14 -12.37 0.74 -20.16
N SER A 15 -11.13 1.21 -19.97
CA SER A 15 -10.86 2.58 -19.56
C SER A 15 -11.38 3.60 -20.56
N VAL A 16 -11.14 3.40 -21.86
CA VAL A 16 -11.66 4.29 -22.92
C VAL A 16 -13.18 4.33 -22.90
N VAL A 17 -13.84 3.18 -22.78
CA VAL A 17 -15.31 3.11 -22.69
C VAL A 17 -15.83 3.86 -21.48
N VAL A 18 -15.22 3.66 -20.30
CA VAL A 18 -15.61 4.37 -19.07
C VAL A 18 -15.45 5.88 -19.22
N ILE A 19 -14.36 6.37 -19.83
CA ILE A 19 -14.15 7.81 -20.07
C ILE A 19 -15.24 8.38 -20.97
N LEU A 20 -15.58 7.69 -22.06
CA LEU A 20 -16.62 8.14 -23.00
C LEU A 20 -18.00 8.17 -22.35
N VAL A 21 -18.35 7.12 -21.59
CA VAL A 21 -19.63 7.06 -20.87
C VAL A 21 -19.71 8.12 -19.78
N TYR A 22 -18.64 8.32 -19.01
CA TYR A 22 -18.57 9.37 -18.00
C TYR A 22 -18.71 10.77 -18.61
N GLY A 23 -17.95 11.06 -19.68
CA GLY A 23 -18.04 12.32 -20.39
C GLY A 23 -19.44 12.55 -20.96
N TRP A 24 -20.05 11.52 -21.55
CA TRP A 24 -21.43 11.59 -22.02
C TRP A 24 -22.42 11.93 -20.91
N LEU A 25 -22.34 11.25 -19.76
CA LEU A 25 -23.23 11.49 -18.61
C LEU A 25 -23.09 12.90 -18.03
N VAL A 26 -21.89 13.49 -18.08
CA VAL A 26 -21.61 14.82 -17.53
C VAL A 26 -22.00 15.94 -18.49
N PHE A 27 -21.66 15.82 -19.78
CA PHE A 27 -21.87 16.89 -20.76
C PHE A 27 -23.20 16.79 -21.54
N SER A 28 -23.79 15.61 -21.60
CA SER A 28 -25.07 15.35 -22.25
C SER A 28 -25.92 14.39 -21.38
N PRO A 29 -26.29 14.81 -20.16
CA PRO A 29 -27.03 13.95 -19.25
C PRO A 29 -28.39 13.55 -19.83
N PRO A 30 -28.81 12.27 -19.68
CA PRO A 30 -30.19 11.89 -19.94
C PRO A 30 -31.13 12.56 -18.91
N GLU A 31 -32.43 12.62 -19.22
CA GLU A 31 -33.51 13.08 -18.31
C GLU A 31 -33.79 12.07 -17.17
N LEU A 32 -32.72 11.55 -16.56
CA LEU A 32 -32.77 10.62 -15.45
C LEU A 32 -32.42 11.36 -14.16
N TYR A 33 -33.05 10.93 -13.06
CA TYR A 33 -32.84 11.48 -11.73
C TYR A 33 -32.38 10.39 -10.76
N VAL A 34 -31.38 10.71 -9.94
CA VAL A 34 -30.85 9.86 -8.87
C VAL A 34 -30.96 10.63 -7.56
N PHE A 35 -31.62 10.06 -6.54
CA PHE A 35 -31.91 10.76 -5.27
C PHE A 35 -32.55 12.15 -5.47
N ASN A 36 -33.53 12.25 -6.37
CA ASN A 36 -34.20 13.51 -6.75
C ASN A 36 -33.27 14.59 -7.33
N MET A 37 -32.11 14.20 -7.88
CA MET A 37 -31.12 15.10 -8.47
C MET A 37 -30.79 14.67 -9.91
N PRO A 38 -30.54 15.63 -10.82
CA PRO A 38 -30.03 15.33 -12.15
C PRO A 38 -28.75 14.49 -12.10
N VAL A 39 -28.61 13.54 -13.03
CA VAL A 39 -27.48 12.59 -13.05
C VAL A 39 -26.13 13.28 -13.22
N ASP A 40 -26.03 14.31 -14.04
CA ASP A 40 -24.81 15.14 -14.21
C ASP A 40 -24.34 15.70 -12.87
N ILE A 41 -25.25 16.33 -12.11
CA ILE A 41 -24.92 16.92 -10.83
C ILE A 41 -24.54 15.84 -9.81
N PHE A 42 -25.28 14.73 -9.78
CA PHE A 42 -24.95 13.62 -8.89
C PHE A 42 -23.55 13.05 -9.17
N VAL A 43 -23.25 12.77 -10.44
CA VAL A 43 -21.96 12.22 -10.88
C VAL A 43 -20.81 13.17 -10.54
N LEU A 44 -20.97 14.47 -10.80
CA LEU A 44 -19.96 15.48 -10.47
C LEU A 44 -19.73 15.62 -8.96
N LYS A 45 -20.79 15.58 -8.15
CA LYS A 45 -20.68 15.62 -6.69
C LYS A 45 -19.96 14.37 -6.17
N LEU A 46 -20.27 13.21 -6.72
CA LEU A 46 -19.65 11.95 -6.33
C LEU A 46 -18.16 11.93 -6.67
N THR A 47 -17.78 12.29 -7.90
CA THR A 47 -16.36 12.30 -8.31
C THR A 47 -15.57 13.40 -7.63
N GLY A 48 -16.16 14.59 -7.46
CA GLY A 48 -15.55 15.68 -6.70
C GLY A 48 -15.32 15.30 -5.23
N PHE A 49 -16.30 14.64 -4.60
CA PHE A 49 -16.14 14.12 -3.24
C PHE A 49 -15.05 13.05 -3.17
N LEU A 50 -15.02 12.08 -4.09
CA LEU A 50 -13.99 11.04 -4.11
C LEU A 50 -12.58 11.61 -4.34
N ALA A 51 -12.43 12.66 -5.15
CA ALA A 51 -11.15 13.34 -5.34
C ALA A 51 -10.66 13.97 -4.03
N ILE A 52 -11.53 14.71 -3.34
CA ILE A 52 -11.21 15.34 -2.04
C ILE A 52 -10.96 14.26 -0.98
N ALA A 53 -11.83 13.26 -0.88
CA ALA A 53 -11.70 12.16 0.07
C ALA A 53 -10.43 11.33 -0.16
N GLY A 54 -9.97 11.18 -1.40
CA GLY A 54 -8.69 10.53 -1.71
C GLY A 54 -7.51 11.32 -1.15
N ILE A 55 -7.47 12.64 -1.41
CA ILE A 55 -6.39 13.52 -0.91
C ILE A 55 -6.39 13.55 0.62
N PHE A 56 -7.55 13.84 1.22
CA PHE A 56 -7.65 13.92 2.68
C PHE A 56 -7.53 12.56 3.35
N GLY A 57 -7.89 11.46 2.68
CA GLY A 57 -7.66 10.10 3.15
C GLY A 57 -6.17 9.79 3.29
N ILE A 58 -5.34 10.20 2.32
CA ILE A 58 -3.88 10.07 2.40
C ILE A 58 -3.33 10.92 3.55
N ILE A 59 -3.75 12.20 3.65
CA ILE A 59 -3.30 13.09 4.72
C ILE A 59 -3.71 12.55 6.10
N ALA A 60 -4.95 12.07 6.23
CA ALA A 60 -5.46 11.49 7.46
C ALA A 60 -4.70 10.21 7.83
N TRP A 61 -4.36 9.36 6.86
CA TRP A 61 -3.55 8.17 7.09
C TRP A 61 -2.14 8.53 7.58
N ILE A 62 -1.48 9.49 6.93
CA ILE A 62 -0.16 9.99 7.36
C ILE A 62 -0.26 10.55 8.79
N GLY A 63 -1.25 11.43 9.04
CA GLY A 63 -1.49 11.98 10.37
C GLY A 63 -1.76 10.91 11.43
N TYR A 64 -2.52 9.87 11.08
CA TYR A 64 -2.75 8.71 11.95
C TYR A 64 -1.45 7.97 12.27
N THR A 65 -0.62 7.69 11.25
CA THR A 65 0.68 7.04 11.49
C THR A 65 1.58 7.90 12.37
N LEU A 66 1.70 9.21 12.12
CA LEU A 66 2.53 10.10 12.95
C LEU A 66 2.02 10.22 14.39
N ALA A 67 0.70 10.23 14.59
CA ALA A 67 0.10 10.31 15.93
C ALA A 67 0.24 9.00 16.72
N THR A 68 0.31 7.86 16.03
CA THR A 68 0.36 6.52 16.65
C THR A 68 1.75 5.91 16.68
N THR A 69 2.69 6.43 15.89
CA THR A 69 4.10 6.05 16.00
C THR A 69 4.73 6.85 17.14
N PRO A 70 5.13 6.20 18.26
CA PRO A 70 5.99 6.87 19.22
C PRO A 70 7.26 7.34 18.51
N PRO A 71 7.82 8.50 18.89
CA PRO A 71 9.07 8.98 18.30
C PRO A 71 10.09 7.84 18.35
N PRO A 72 10.81 7.59 17.24
CA PRO A 72 11.75 6.48 17.13
C PRO A 72 12.63 6.47 18.38
N LYS A 73 12.75 5.29 19.02
CA LYS A 73 13.57 5.12 20.22
C LYS A 73 14.96 5.74 19.97
N PRO A 74 15.57 6.40 20.97
CA PRO A 74 16.91 6.95 20.84
C PRO A 74 17.88 5.90 20.28
N ILE A 75 18.66 6.28 19.28
CA ILE A 75 19.54 5.38 18.51
C ILE A 75 20.48 4.59 19.44
N GLU A 76 20.90 5.18 20.56
CA GLU A 76 21.76 4.53 21.56
C GLU A 76 21.16 3.29 22.22
N GLU A 77 19.83 3.21 22.40
CA GLU A 77 19.19 2.02 22.97
C GLU A 77 19.04 0.92 21.92
N LEU A 78 18.72 1.29 20.67
CA LEU A 78 18.66 0.34 19.55
C LEU A 78 20.04 -0.25 19.24
N GLU A 79 21.09 0.56 19.22
CA GLU A 79 22.47 0.08 19.00
C GLU A 79 22.91 -0.89 20.10
N LYS A 80 22.56 -0.62 21.37
CA LYS A 80 22.87 -1.51 22.49
C LYS A 80 22.07 -2.82 22.47
N GLU A 81 20.80 -2.79 22.08
CA GLU A 81 19.97 -3.99 21.91
C GLU A 81 20.50 -4.84 20.74
N LEU A 82 20.81 -4.22 19.59
CA LEU A 82 21.32 -4.90 18.40
C LEU A 82 22.73 -5.48 18.63
N GLU A 83 23.62 -4.75 19.30
CA GLU A 83 24.98 -5.23 19.61
C GLU A 83 24.95 -6.40 20.62
N LYS A 84 23.95 -6.44 21.52
CA LYS A 84 23.73 -7.58 22.40
C LYS A 84 23.24 -8.81 21.64
N GLU A 85 22.23 -8.67 20.78
CA GLU A 85 21.72 -9.77 19.95
C GLU A 85 22.81 -10.33 19.02
N LEU A 86 23.62 -9.47 18.39
CA LEU A 86 24.76 -9.90 17.57
C LEU A 86 25.82 -10.67 18.37
N LYS A 87 26.11 -10.25 19.61
CA LYS A 87 27.06 -10.95 20.49
C LYS A 87 26.54 -12.28 21.00
N GLU A 88 25.24 -12.43 21.19
CA GLU A 88 24.61 -13.71 21.55
C GLU A 88 24.62 -14.67 20.36
N LEU A 89 24.24 -14.20 19.16
CA LEU A 89 24.31 -15.01 17.93
C LEU A 89 25.74 -15.47 17.62
N GLU A 90 26.75 -14.60 17.77
CA GLU A 90 28.15 -14.98 17.57
C GLU A 90 28.64 -16.03 18.58
N LYS A 91 28.08 -16.05 19.79
CA LYS A 91 28.41 -17.06 20.80
C LYS A 91 27.77 -18.40 20.45
N GLU A 92 26.48 -18.42 20.11
CA GLU A 92 25.79 -19.65 19.68
C GLU A 92 26.48 -20.27 18.46
N ILE A 93 26.83 -19.49 17.44
CA ILE A 93 27.53 -19.98 16.25
C ILE A 93 28.94 -20.52 16.58
N LYS A 94 29.62 -19.96 17.58
CA LYS A 94 30.94 -20.46 18.03
C LYS A 94 30.81 -21.74 18.84
N GLU A 95 29.78 -21.84 19.68
CA GLU A 95 29.49 -23.04 20.48
C GLU A 95 29.07 -24.20 19.57
N GLU A 96 28.18 -23.99 18.60
CA GLU A 96 27.81 -25.00 17.58
C GLU A 96 29.03 -25.48 16.78
N LYS A 97 29.91 -24.57 16.34
CA LYS A 97 31.13 -24.93 15.60
C LYS A 97 32.17 -25.65 16.45
N GLU A 98 32.19 -25.42 17.77
CA GLU A 98 33.05 -26.18 18.69
C GLU A 98 32.47 -27.56 19.00
N GLU A 99 31.15 -27.71 19.06
CA GLU A 99 30.48 -29.00 19.23
C GLU A 99 30.65 -29.88 17.99
N GLU A 100 30.42 -29.36 16.78
CA GLU A 100 30.67 -30.09 15.52
C GLU A 100 32.13 -30.57 15.41
N LYS A 101 33.09 -29.72 15.78
CA LYS A 101 34.53 -30.08 15.75
C LYS A 101 34.93 -31.11 16.81
N LYS A 102 34.18 -31.22 17.90
CA LYS A 102 34.43 -32.22 18.95
C LYS A 102 33.81 -33.56 18.56
N GLU A 103 32.64 -33.59 17.92
CA GLU A 103 32.03 -34.81 17.38
C GLU A 103 32.84 -35.40 16.21
N GLU A 104 33.35 -34.56 15.31
CA GLU A 104 34.16 -35.02 14.15
C GLU A 104 35.53 -35.60 14.56
N LYS A 105 36.08 -35.21 15.72
CA LYS A 105 37.35 -35.74 16.26
C LYS A 105 37.18 -36.97 17.16
N ALA A 106 35.95 -37.27 17.56
CA ALA A 106 35.62 -38.41 18.42
C ALA A 106 35.12 -39.65 17.63
N SER A 107 34.88 -39.49 16.32
CA SER A 107 34.59 -40.57 15.35
C SER A 107 35.85 -41.02 14.62
#